data_AF-A0A183GAV2-F1
#
_entry.id   AF-A0A183GAV2-F1
#
_cell.length_a   1.000
_cell.length_b   1.000
_cell.length_c   1.000
_cell.angle_alpha   90.00
_cell.angle_beta   90.00
_cell.angle_gamma   90.00
#
_symmetry.space_group_name_H-M   'P 1'
#
loop_
_entity.id
_entity.type
_entity.pdbx_description
1 polymer ?
#
loop_
_entity_poly.entity_id
_entity_poly.type
_entity_poly.pdbx_seq_one_letter_code
_entity_poly.pdbx_strand_id
1 'polypeptide(L)'
;MDRKMVLNRWRTYFEGVSTVEFAYPDIPSLPTIYGPVQNITVEEIEAALKKMKPGKAKGPDNSAADLWKLVPNEVAGDVLQSGCSEEESA
;
A
#
# COMPACT_ATOMS: atom_id res chain seq x y z
N MET A 1 -34.56 -6.71 -25.13
CA MET A 1 -33.82 -5.54 -25.65
C MET A 1 -32.77 -6.04 -26.63
N ASP A 2 -32.61 -5.38 -27.77
CA ASP A 2 -31.65 -5.78 -28.79
C ASP A 2 -30.20 -5.59 -28.31
N ARG A 3 -29.33 -6.58 -28.56
CA ARG A 3 -27.93 -6.59 -28.10
C ARG A 3 -27.14 -5.44 -28.72
N LYS A 4 -27.40 -5.11 -30.00
CA LYS A 4 -26.69 -4.02 -30.68
C LYS A 4 -27.08 -2.66 -30.08
N MET A 5 -28.36 -2.47 -29.74
CA MET A 5 -28.80 -1.26 -29.03
C MET A 5 -28.09 -1.08 -27.69
N VAL A 6 -27.94 -2.15 -26.90
CA VAL A 6 -27.22 -2.10 -25.61
C VAL A 6 -25.77 -1.69 -25.84
N LEU A 7 -25.06 -2.36 -26.76
CA LEU A 7 -23.65 -2.06 -27.04
C LEU A 7 -23.42 -0.63 -27.56
N ASN A 8 -24.31 -0.11 -28.41
CA ASN A 8 -24.22 1.27 -28.89
C ASN A 8 -24.41 2.27 -27.74
N ARG A 9 -25.39 2.03 -26.86
CA ARG A 9 -25.60 2.87 -25.68
C ARG A 9 -24.38 2.90 -24.76
N TRP A 10 -23.76 1.73 -24.53
CA TRP A 10 -22.52 1.63 -23.74
C TRP A 10 -21.36 2.36 -24.41
N ARG A 11 -21.20 2.22 -25.73
CA ARG A 11 -20.14 2.90 -26.49
C ARG A 11 -20.28 4.43 -26.40
N THR A 12 -21.46 4.97 -26.68
CA THR A 12 -21.71 6.42 -26.62
C THR A 12 -21.50 6.98 -25.22
N TYR A 13 -21.88 6.24 -24.18
CA TYR A 13 -21.61 6.62 -22.79
C TYR A 13 -20.10 6.69 -22.50
N PHE A 14 -19.35 5.65 -22.88
CA PHE A 14 -17.91 5.60 -22.61
C PHE A 14 -17.11 6.62 -23.43
N GLU A 15 -17.46 6.86 -24.70
CA GLU A 15 -16.79 7.87 -25.53
C GLU A 15 -16.86 9.28 -24.91
N GLY A 16 -17.97 9.63 -24.26
CA GLY A 16 -18.11 10.92 -23.58
C GLY A 16 -17.38 11.01 -22.23
N VAL A 17 -17.16 9.88 -21.56
CA VAL A 17 -16.49 9.81 -20.24
C VAL A 17 -14.97 9.62 -20.38
N SER A 18 -14.50 8.98 -21.45
CA SER A 18 -13.09 8.63 -21.65
C SER A 18 -12.27 9.69 -22.40
N THR A 19 -12.90 10.77 -22.87
CA THR A 19 -12.25 11.86 -23.61
C THR A 19 -11.84 13.03 -22.74
N VAL A 20 -12.41 13.14 -21.54
CA VAL A 20 -12.02 14.14 -20.57
C VAL A 20 -11.06 13.48 -19.60
N GLU A 21 -9.77 13.72 -19.80
CA GLU A 21 -8.79 13.52 -18.74
C GLU A 21 -9.24 14.41 -17.58
N PHE A 22 -9.74 13.80 -16.52
CA PHE A 22 -10.04 14.54 -15.30
C PHE A 22 -8.72 15.16 -14.85
N ALA A 23 -8.62 16.49 -14.91
CA ALA A 23 -7.47 17.19 -14.38
C ALA A 23 -7.30 16.76 -12.93
N TYR A 24 -6.31 15.90 -12.70
CA TYR A 24 -5.93 15.55 -11.36
C TYR A 24 -5.29 16.81 -10.79
N PRO A 25 -5.78 17.35 -9.66
CA PRO A 25 -5.07 18.46 -9.04
C PRO A 25 -3.64 17.99 -8.78
N ASP A 26 -2.66 18.81 -9.11
CA ASP A 26 -1.28 18.51 -8.77
C ASP A 26 -1.23 18.17 -7.28
N ILE A 27 -0.72 16.97 -6.97
CA ILE A 27 -0.52 16.57 -5.58
C ILE A 27 0.44 17.61 -5.01
N PRO A 28 0.04 18.38 -3.98
CA PRO A 28 0.94 19.34 -3.38
C PRO A 28 2.17 18.57 -2.91
N SER A 29 3.34 18.94 -3.42
CA SER A 29 4.61 18.45 -2.91
C SER A 29 4.68 18.88 -1.45
N LEU A 30 4.46 17.94 -0.55
CA LEU A 30 4.73 18.14 0.86
C LEU A 30 6.25 18.14 1.02
N PRO A 31 6.81 19.06 1.82
CA PRO A 31 8.21 18.99 2.15
C PRO A 31 8.49 17.62 2.76
N THR A 32 9.49 16.92 2.23
CA THR A 32 10.01 15.71 2.87
C THR A 32 10.31 16.03 4.32
N ILE A 33 9.74 15.24 5.23
CA ILE A 33 9.98 15.41 6.67
C ILE A 33 11.39 14.87 6.92
N TYR A 34 12.38 15.74 6.74
CA TYR A 34 13.77 15.45 7.14
C TYR A 34 13.86 15.54 8.66
N GLY A 35 13.48 14.47 9.33
CA GLY A 35 13.60 14.29 10.76
C GLY A 35 14.25 12.94 11.06
N PRO A 36 14.83 12.76 12.26
CA PRO A 36 15.29 11.46 12.68
C PRO A 36 14.12 10.48 12.63
N VAL A 37 14.16 9.51 11.72
CA VAL A 37 13.25 8.36 11.78
C VAL A 37 13.56 7.64 13.08
N GLN A 38 12.55 7.51 13.94
CA GLN A 38 12.70 6.77 15.18
C GLN A 38 13.01 5.31 14.82
N ASN A 39 14.05 4.74 15.42
CA ASN A 39 14.33 3.33 15.25
C ASN A 39 13.17 2.52 15.81
N ILE A 40 12.75 1.50 15.08
CA ILE A 40 11.72 0.58 15.53
C ILE A 40 12.22 -0.15 16.79
N THR A 41 11.45 -0.08 17.87
CA THR A 41 11.77 -0.74 19.13
C THR A 41 11.26 -2.18 19.17
N VAL A 42 11.84 -3.01 20.04
CA VAL A 42 11.40 -4.41 20.22
C VAL A 42 9.95 -4.46 20.70
N GLU A 43 9.56 -3.54 21.60
CA GLU A 43 8.20 -3.44 22.13
C GLU A 43 7.17 -3.13 21.04
N GLU A 44 7.52 -2.27 20.07
CA GLU A 44 6.66 -1.97 18.92
C GLU A 44 6.49 -3.20 18.02
N ILE A 45 7.56 -3.94 17.76
CA ILE A 45 7.53 -5.18 16.96
C ILE A 45 6.62 -6.20 17.63
N GLU A 46 6.80 -6.45 18.93
CA GLU A 46 5.94 -7.38 19.68
C GLU A 46 4.48 -6.95 19.67
N ALA A 47 4.20 -5.66 19.88
CA ALA A 47 2.85 -5.13 19.84
C ALA A 47 2.20 -5.27 18.46
N ALA A 48 2.97 -5.06 17.38
CA ALA A 48 2.51 -5.23 16.01
C ALA A 48 2.25 -6.70 15.68
N LEU A 49 3.18 -7.60 16.00
CA LEU A 49 3.05 -9.05 15.79
C LEU A 49 1.84 -9.63 16.55
N LYS A 50 1.57 -9.14 17.77
CA LYS A 50 0.39 -9.53 18.55
C LYS A 50 -0.93 -9.11 17.89
N LYS A 51 -0.95 -7.97 17.19
CA LYS A 51 -2.13 -7.48 16.46
C LYS A 51 -2.34 -8.17 15.12
N MET A 52 -1.30 -8.78 14.54
CA MET A 52 -1.40 -9.50 13.26
C MET A 52 -2.32 -10.73 13.37
N LYS A 53 -3.38 -10.73 12.56
CA LYS A 53 -4.34 -11.83 12.48
C LYS A 53 -3.95 -12.81 11.37
N PRO A 54 -3.98 -14.13 11.62
CA PRO A 54 -3.76 -15.14 10.60
C PRO A 54 -4.85 -15.09 9.51
N GLY A 55 -4.51 -15.52 8.30
CA GLY A 55 -5.46 -15.61 7.17
C GLY A 55 -5.90 -14.26 6.59
N LYS A 56 -5.18 -13.17 6.88
CA LYS A 56 -5.35 -11.87 6.22
C LYS A 56 -4.50 -11.78 4.95
N ALA A 57 -4.80 -10.77 4.13
CA ALA A 57 -4.04 -10.49 2.91
C ALA A 57 -2.56 -10.29 3.25
N LYS A 58 -1.71 -10.83 2.38
CA LYS A 58 -0.25 -10.67 2.46
C LYS A 58 0.12 -9.21 2.25
N GLY A 59 1.09 -8.72 3.02
CA GLY A 59 1.60 -7.37 2.86
C GLY A 59 2.36 -7.19 1.54
N PRO A 60 2.89 -5.98 1.29
CA PRO A 60 3.76 -5.69 0.14
C PRO A 60 5.01 -6.58 0.09
N ASP A 61 5.48 -6.99 1.27
CA ASP A 61 6.53 -7.97 1.52
C ASP A 61 6.17 -9.40 1.05
N ASN A 62 4.92 -9.61 0.64
CA ASN A 62 4.35 -10.92 0.35
C ASN A 62 4.77 -11.91 1.45
N SER A 63 4.65 -11.56 2.75
CA SER A 63 4.83 -12.46 3.89
C SER A 63 3.57 -12.56 4.75
N ALA A 64 3.23 -13.79 5.18
CA ALA A 64 2.02 -14.05 5.94
C ALA A 64 2.25 -13.80 7.44
N ALA A 65 1.20 -13.41 8.17
CA ALA A 65 1.27 -13.15 9.62
C ALA A 65 1.88 -14.33 10.42
N ASP A 66 1.65 -15.57 9.98
CA ASP A 66 2.17 -16.75 10.67
C ASP A 66 3.69 -16.92 10.47
N LEU A 67 4.23 -16.46 9.33
CA LEU A 67 5.67 -16.45 9.10
C LEU A 67 6.34 -15.42 10.01
N TRP A 68 5.76 -14.22 10.11
CA TRP A 68 6.24 -13.14 10.97
C TRP A 68 6.32 -13.51 12.45
N LYS A 69 5.42 -14.39 12.93
CA LYS A 69 5.44 -14.88 14.34
C LYS A 69 6.52 -15.92 14.63
N LEU A 70 7.16 -16.47 13.60
CA LEU A 70 8.26 -17.41 13.72
C LEU A 70 9.63 -16.74 13.61
N VAL A 71 9.67 -15.49 13.13
CA VAL A 71 10.91 -14.72 12.98
C VAL A 71 11.30 -14.13 14.34
N PRO A 72 12.59 -14.17 14.74
CA PRO A 72 13.08 -13.44 15.90
C PRO A 72 12.84 -11.93 15.76
N ASN A 73 12.48 -11.26 16.86
CA ASN A 73 12.15 -9.83 16.83
C ASN A 73 13.28 -8.95 16.28
N GLU A 74 14.54 -9.30 16.53
CA GLU A 74 15.70 -8.57 15.98
C GLU A 74 15.71 -8.59 14.46
N VAL A 75 15.55 -9.77 13.86
CA VAL A 75 15.50 -9.97 12.40
C VAL A 75 14.25 -9.29 11.81
N ALA A 76 13.13 -9.33 12.53
CA ALA A 76 11.93 -8.61 12.11
C ALA A 76 12.13 -7.08 12.12
N GLY A 77 12.84 -6.55 13.12
CA GLY A 77 13.18 -5.14 13.22
C GLY A 77 14.06 -4.67 12.07
N ASP A 78 15.10 -5.42 11.74
CA ASP A 78 16.00 -5.09 10.63
C ASP A 78 15.26 -5.02 9.29
N VAL A 79 14.37 -5.98 9.02
CA VAL A 79 13.58 -6.01 7.78
C VAL A 79 12.62 -4.81 7.72
N LEU A 80 11.97 -4.48 8.83
CA LEU A 80 11.02 -3.36 8.89
C LEU A 80 11.73 -2.00 8.78
N GLN A 81 12.89 -1.85 9.43
CA GLN A 81 13.69 -0.62 9.38
C GLN A 81 14.31 -0.39 7.99
N SER A 82 14.76 -1.46 7.34
CA SER A 82 15.29 -1.40 5.97
C SER A 82 14.22 -0.91 4.98
N GLY A 83 13.00 -1.45 5.06
CA GLY A 83 11.91 -1.04 4.18
C GLY A 83 11.50 0.43 4.35
N CYS A 84 11.54 0.96 5.59
CA CYS A 84 11.25 2.39 5.83
C CYS A 84 12.29 3.33 5.22
N SER A 85 13.54 2.87 5.02
CA SER A 85 14.62 3.70 4.50
C SER A 85 14.56 3.84 2.96
N GLU A 86 13.92 2.91 2.27
CA GLU A 86 13.82 2.91 0.80
C GLU A 86 12.70 3.82 0.27
N GLU A 87 11.65 4.05 1.07
CA GLU A 87 10.52 4.93 0.70
C GLU A 87 10.84 6.44 0.80
N GLU A 88 11.94 6.83 1.44
CA GLU A 88 12.37 8.23 1.58
C GLU A 88 13.14 8.78 0.35
N SER A 89 13.51 7.90 -0.59
CA SER A 89 14.40 8.23 -1.72
C SER A 89 13.70 8.41 -3.08
N ALA A 90 12.36 8.41 -3.10
CA ALA A 90 11.54 8.50 -4.33
C ALA A 90 10.90 9.87 -4.53
#